data_AF-A0AAX3W1P0-F1
#
_entry.id   AF-A0AAX3W1P0-F1
#
_cell.length_a   1.000
_cell.length_b   1.000
_cell.length_c   1.000
_cell.angle_alpha   90.00
_cell.angle_beta   90.00
_cell.angle_gamma   90.00
#
_symmetry.space_group_name_H-M   'P 1'
#
loop_
_entity.id
_entity.type
_entity.pdbx_description
1 polymer ?
#
loop_
_entity_poly.entity_id
_entity_poly.type
_entity_poly.pdbx_seq_one_letter_code
_entity_poly.pdbx_strand_id
1 'polypeptide(L)'
;MPRFNSGFNKRKQVVIENKEFIPNRDEFNSNKIDFDLSKRKEKEIIFFNESVKSSITNSNLKFTNFISDHKQQNKINIIQKFSDDLTLIKDRVTSLEYDSRMLSIFTLYLEGETREIIKENYLVKSDIRGPLETQDALRVYWFYDLEDENIKIICMDPQHLVLPSKHNGKTKEQMKIETFNETVNSKKHCISKYFQNKKSSNTIYIT
;
A
#
# COMPACT_ATOMS: atom_id res chain seq x y z
N MET A 1 -41.29 -21.84 -32.29
CA MET A 1 -39.98 -21.27 -31.89
C MET A 1 -40.16 -19.80 -31.55
N PRO A 2 -39.97 -19.35 -30.30
CA PRO A 2 -39.98 -17.92 -30.00
C PRO A 2 -38.60 -17.31 -30.28
N ARG A 3 -38.60 -16.17 -30.96
CA ARG A 3 -37.41 -15.37 -31.28
C ARG A 3 -36.97 -14.60 -30.03
N PHE A 4 -35.71 -14.78 -29.62
CA PHE A 4 -35.09 -14.01 -28.55
C PHE A 4 -34.84 -12.57 -29.03
N ASN A 5 -35.48 -11.59 -28.39
CA ASN A 5 -35.10 -10.19 -28.47
C ASN A 5 -33.83 -9.98 -27.63
N SER A 6 -32.69 -9.81 -28.29
CA SER A 6 -31.45 -9.34 -27.68
C SER A 6 -31.57 -7.85 -27.35
N GLY A 7 -32.17 -7.54 -26.20
CA GLY A 7 -32.13 -6.22 -25.61
C GLY A 7 -30.70 -5.83 -25.26
N PHE A 8 -30.18 -4.83 -25.96
CA PHE A 8 -28.93 -4.13 -25.64
C PHE A 8 -28.95 -3.64 -24.19
N ASN A 9 -28.24 -4.32 -23.29
CA ASN A 9 -27.73 -3.66 -22.10
C ASN A 9 -26.49 -2.87 -22.53
N LYS A 10 -26.69 -1.60 -22.92
CA LYS A 10 -25.60 -0.62 -23.00
C LYS A 10 -24.88 -0.63 -21.65
N ARG A 11 -23.66 -1.17 -21.63
CA ARG A 11 -22.76 -1.05 -20.48
C ARG A 11 -22.72 0.43 -20.10
N LYS A 12 -23.15 0.77 -18.88
CA LYS A 12 -22.94 2.11 -18.33
C LYS A 12 -21.44 2.38 -18.44
N GLN A 13 -21.09 3.36 -19.27
CA GLN A 13 -19.73 3.84 -19.41
C GLN A 13 -19.34 4.38 -18.03
N VAL A 14 -18.41 3.70 -17.36
CA VAL A 14 -17.86 4.19 -16.10
C VAL A 14 -17.12 5.47 -16.44
N VAL A 15 -17.65 6.60 -15.97
CA VAL A 15 -16.96 7.88 -16.05
C VAL A 15 -15.83 7.80 -15.03
N ILE A 16 -14.61 7.65 -15.53
CA ILE A 16 -13.39 7.73 -14.72
C ILE A 16 -13.23 9.21 -14.37
N GLU A 17 -13.56 9.59 -13.14
CA GLU A 17 -13.03 10.82 -12.55
C GLU A 17 -11.51 10.61 -12.41
N ASN A 18 -10.71 11.48 -13.05
CA ASN A 18 -9.27 11.36 -13.33
C ASN A 18 -8.86 10.50 -14.54
N LYS A 19 -9.47 10.72 -15.71
CA LYS A 19 -8.96 10.17 -17.00
C LYS A 19 -7.52 10.58 -17.34
N GLU A 20 -6.99 11.64 -16.75
CA GLU A 20 -5.66 12.15 -17.06
C GLU A 20 -4.52 11.38 -16.38
N PHE A 21 -4.83 10.52 -15.39
CA PHE A 21 -3.82 9.74 -14.68
C PHE A 21 -4.01 8.23 -14.92
N ILE A 22 -3.87 7.80 -16.16
CA ILE A 22 -3.57 6.40 -16.47
C ILE A 22 -2.14 6.42 -17.01
N PRO A 23 -1.12 6.21 -16.16
CA PRO A 23 0.23 6.32 -16.63
C PRO A 23 0.53 5.13 -17.55
N ASN A 24 1.10 5.43 -18.72
CA ASN A 24 1.33 4.42 -19.76
C ASN A 24 2.45 3.49 -19.32
N ARG A 25 2.34 2.21 -19.68
CA ARG A 25 3.23 1.12 -19.27
C ARG A 25 4.72 1.40 -19.57
N ASP A 26 5.00 2.24 -20.56
CA ASP A 26 6.35 2.59 -21.00
C ASP A 26 7.04 3.67 -20.14
N GLU A 27 6.32 4.36 -19.26
CA GLU A 27 6.87 5.43 -18.41
C GLU A 27 7.66 4.93 -17.19
N PHE A 28 7.68 3.61 -16.94
CA PHE A 28 8.22 3.01 -15.71
C PHE A 28 9.35 2.00 -15.93
N ASN A 29 9.91 1.91 -17.14
CA ASN A 29 11.10 1.10 -17.38
C ASN A 29 12.34 1.82 -16.82
N SER A 30 12.62 1.65 -15.53
CA SER A 30 13.89 2.07 -14.93
C SER A 30 14.90 0.93 -14.96
N ASN A 31 16.12 1.23 -15.44
CA ASN A 31 17.26 0.33 -15.35
C ASN A 31 17.56 0.05 -13.87
N LYS A 32 17.70 -1.23 -13.50
CA LYS A 32 18.04 -1.67 -12.14
C LYS A 32 19.30 -0.96 -11.65
N ILE A 33 19.14 -0.01 -10.73
CA ILE A 33 20.24 0.50 -9.90
C ILE A 33 20.44 -0.52 -8.78
N ASP A 34 21.68 -0.95 -8.58
CA ASP A 34 22.06 -1.86 -7.50
C ASP A 34 21.89 -1.15 -6.14
N PHE A 35 20.72 -1.33 -5.54
CA PHE A 35 20.27 -0.63 -4.34
C PHE A 35 20.69 -1.41 -3.09
N ASP A 36 21.95 -1.26 -2.68
CA ASP A 36 22.47 -1.85 -1.45
C ASP A 36 22.23 -0.92 -0.24
N LEU A 37 21.07 -1.07 0.38
CA LEU A 37 20.67 -0.36 1.60
C LEU A 37 21.66 -0.56 2.76
N SER A 38 22.41 -1.66 2.79
CA SER A 38 23.30 -2.00 3.92
C SER A 38 24.52 -1.09 4.04
N LYS A 39 24.81 -0.31 2.99
CA LYS A 39 25.99 0.57 2.90
C LYS A 39 25.68 2.05 3.15
N ARG A 40 24.41 2.41 3.35
CA ARG A 40 23.98 3.80 3.51
C ARG A 40 23.72 4.13 4.97
N LYS A 41 23.96 5.39 5.35
CA LYS A 41 23.60 5.91 6.67
C LYS A 41 22.29 6.66 6.53
N GLU A 42 21.19 6.08 6.99
CA GLU A 42 19.93 6.80 7.12
C GLU A 42 19.97 7.77 8.31
N LYS A 43 19.39 8.96 8.12
CA LYS A 43 19.17 9.93 9.21
C LYS A 43 17.90 9.61 9.99
N GLU A 44 16.80 9.37 9.29
CA GLU A 44 15.48 9.20 9.88
C GLU A 44 14.59 8.25 9.07
N ILE A 45 13.59 7.68 9.75
CA ILE A 45 12.47 6.97 9.13
C ILE A 45 11.20 7.80 9.35
N ILE A 46 10.62 8.30 8.26
CA ILE A 46 9.49 9.23 8.28
C ILE A 46 8.36 8.76 7.38
N PHE A 47 7.15 9.28 7.62
CA PHE A 47 6.07 9.19 6.64
C PHE A 47 6.28 10.23 5.54
N PHE A 48 6.02 9.84 4.30
CA PHE A 48 6.11 10.75 3.16
C PHE A 48 5.21 11.98 3.36
N ASN A 49 4.00 11.77 3.87
CA ASN A 49 3.12 12.83 4.36
C ASN A 49 2.10 12.26 5.38
N GLU A 50 1.33 13.12 6.01
CA GLU A 50 0.31 12.73 7.00
C GLU A 50 -0.81 11.86 6.41
N SER A 51 -1.07 11.96 5.10
CA SER A 51 -2.12 11.16 4.43
C SER A 51 -1.79 9.67 4.42
N VAL A 52 -0.50 9.29 4.51
CA VAL A 52 -0.06 7.88 4.59
C VAL A 52 -0.65 7.17 5.80
N LYS A 53 -0.85 7.90 6.91
CA LYS A 53 -1.51 7.39 8.12
C LYS A 53 -3.03 7.36 7.99
N SER A 54 -3.61 8.02 6.99
CA SER A 54 -5.05 8.03 6.75
C SER A 54 -5.47 6.83 5.90
N SER A 55 -6.68 6.33 6.15
CA SER A 55 -7.23 5.25 5.36
C SER A 55 -8.01 5.78 4.16
N ILE A 56 -7.76 5.18 2.99
CA ILE A 56 -8.34 5.55 1.70
C ILE A 56 -9.12 4.33 1.17
N THR A 57 -10.17 4.58 0.40
CA THR A 57 -10.86 3.55 -0.38
C THR A 57 -10.97 4.03 -1.82
N ASN A 58 -10.54 3.18 -2.76
CA ASN A 58 -10.67 3.43 -4.20
C ASN A 58 -11.33 2.22 -4.88
N SER A 59 -12.57 2.43 -5.33
CA SER A 59 -13.40 1.37 -5.93
C SER A 59 -12.93 0.90 -7.30
N ASN A 60 -12.24 1.75 -8.06
CA ASN A 60 -11.71 1.43 -9.39
C ASN A 60 -10.49 0.52 -9.27
N LEU A 61 -9.59 0.84 -8.33
CA LEU A 61 -8.39 0.05 -8.06
C LEU A 61 -8.67 -1.18 -7.18
N LYS A 62 -9.88 -1.30 -6.62
CA LYS A 62 -10.24 -2.30 -5.61
C LYS A 62 -9.23 -2.29 -4.46
N PHE A 63 -8.95 -1.09 -3.96
CA PHE A 63 -7.96 -0.85 -2.93
C PHE A 63 -8.62 -0.19 -1.72
N THR A 64 -8.27 -0.69 -0.54
CA THR A 64 -8.60 -0.07 0.74
C THR A 64 -7.56 -0.50 1.76
N ASN A 65 -7.11 0.43 2.60
CA ASN A 65 -6.23 0.14 3.73
C ASN A 65 -6.95 0.30 5.08
N PHE A 66 -8.29 0.30 5.07
CA PHE A 66 -9.08 0.22 6.29
C PHE A 66 -8.90 -1.14 6.98
N ILE A 67 -9.07 -1.15 8.30
CA ILE A 67 -9.13 -2.39 9.10
C ILE A 67 -10.59 -2.70 9.41
N SER A 68 -11.03 -3.92 9.12
CA SER A 68 -12.35 -4.40 9.49
C SER A 68 -12.39 -4.78 10.98
N ASP A 69 -13.52 -4.57 11.64
CA ASP A 69 -13.77 -4.96 13.04
C ASP A 69 -13.80 -6.48 13.25
N HIS A 70 -13.81 -7.28 12.18
CA HIS A 70 -13.88 -8.73 12.24
C HIS A 70 -12.58 -9.35 12.75
N LYS A 71 -12.42 -9.56 14.06
CA LYS A 71 -11.34 -10.37 14.68
C LYS A 71 -9.92 -10.14 14.10
N GLN A 72 -9.63 -8.99 13.50
CA GLN A 72 -8.31 -8.65 12.95
C GLN A 72 -7.38 -8.11 14.04
N GLN A 73 -7.52 -8.62 15.28
CA GLN A 73 -6.77 -8.13 16.44
C GLN A 73 -5.26 -8.27 16.21
N ASN A 74 -4.82 -9.32 15.51
CA ASN A 74 -3.42 -9.48 15.14
C ASN A 74 -2.93 -8.33 14.24
N LYS A 75 -3.70 -7.94 13.23
CA LYS A 75 -3.34 -6.79 12.35
C LYS A 75 -3.33 -5.49 13.13
N ILE A 76 -4.28 -5.28 14.04
CA ILE A 76 -4.30 -4.11 14.93
C ILE A 76 -3.03 -4.06 15.78
N ASN A 77 -2.67 -5.16 16.43
CA ASN A 77 -1.47 -5.24 17.26
C ASN A 77 -0.20 -4.99 16.44
N ILE A 78 -0.13 -5.48 15.19
CA ILE A 78 1.00 -5.23 14.28
C ILE A 78 1.09 -3.76 13.92
N ILE A 79 -0.04 -3.10 13.59
CA ILE A 79 -0.06 -1.67 13.27
C ILE A 79 0.36 -0.84 14.49
N GLN A 80 -0.10 -1.21 15.69
CA GLN A 80 0.32 -0.53 16.92
C GLN A 80 1.80 -0.73 17.23
N LYS A 81 2.31 -1.95 17.07
CA LYS A 81 3.75 -2.23 17.22
C LYS A 81 4.56 -1.40 16.21
N PHE A 82 4.08 -1.31 14.98
CA PHE A 82 4.73 -0.53 13.94
C PHE A 82 4.65 0.98 14.21
N SER A 83 3.53 1.49 14.75
CA SER A 83 3.43 2.90 15.12
C SER A 83 4.34 3.28 16.28
N ASP A 84 4.71 2.31 17.11
CA ASP A 84 5.67 2.48 18.22
C ASP A 84 7.13 2.42 17.76
N ASP A 85 7.41 1.65 16.72
CA ASP A 85 8.75 1.38 16.24
C ASP A 85 8.76 1.25 14.70
N LEU A 86 9.07 2.35 14.02
CA LEU A 86 9.18 2.39 12.56
C LEU A 86 10.40 1.62 12.05
N THR A 87 11.39 1.31 12.90
CA THR A 87 12.62 0.61 12.47
C THR A 87 12.34 -0.82 11.99
N LEU A 88 11.20 -1.38 12.39
CA LEU A 88 10.70 -2.69 11.94
C LEU A 88 10.58 -2.82 10.42
N ILE A 89 10.51 -1.71 9.65
CA ILE A 89 10.56 -1.79 8.18
C ILE A 89 11.85 -2.45 7.66
N LYS A 90 12.92 -2.50 8.45
CA LYS A 90 14.21 -3.05 8.01
C LYS A 90 14.30 -4.58 8.12
N ASP A 91 13.40 -5.22 8.85
CA ASP A 91 13.49 -6.65 9.17
C ASP A 91 13.37 -7.57 7.94
N ARG A 92 12.46 -7.24 7.01
CA ARG A 92 12.09 -8.10 5.87
C ARG A 92 11.84 -7.30 4.61
N VAL A 93 12.90 -6.69 4.09
CA VAL A 93 12.85 -5.88 2.87
C VAL A 93 12.79 -6.78 1.63
N THR A 94 11.86 -6.49 0.73
CA THR A 94 11.76 -7.14 -0.58
C THR A 94 11.71 -6.09 -1.68
N SER A 95 12.50 -6.29 -2.72
CA SER A 95 12.38 -5.58 -4.00
C SER A 95 10.97 -5.70 -4.58
N LEU A 96 10.47 -4.63 -5.20
CA LEU A 96 9.19 -4.64 -5.89
C LEU A 96 9.40 -4.56 -7.40
N GLU A 97 8.74 -5.45 -8.12
CA GLU A 97 8.32 -5.18 -9.49
C GLU A 97 6.89 -4.65 -9.40
N TYR A 98 6.66 -3.41 -9.84
CA TYR A 98 5.38 -2.75 -9.76
C TYR A 98 4.71 -2.64 -11.13
N ASP A 99 3.39 -2.87 -11.16
CA ASP A 99 2.56 -2.69 -12.34
C ASP A 99 1.83 -1.34 -12.30
N SER A 100 1.14 -1.00 -13.39
CA SER A 100 0.40 0.27 -13.50
C SER A 100 -0.65 0.45 -12.40
N ARG A 101 -1.24 -0.64 -11.88
CA ARG A 101 -2.23 -0.56 -10.80
C ARG A 101 -1.57 -0.20 -9.48
N MET A 102 -0.45 -0.84 -9.14
CA MET A 102 0.31 -0.50 -7.93
C MET A 102 0.71 0.98 -7.94
N LEU A 103 1.18 1.46 -9.09
CA LEU A 103 1.55 2.85 -9.30
C LEU A 103 0.36 3.81 -9.11
N SER A 104 -0.80 3.47 -9.66
CA SER A 104 -2.03 4.21 -9.42
C SER A 104 -2.43 4.23 -7.94
N ILE A 105 -2.14 3.17 -7.18
CA ILE A 105 -2.38 3.15 -5.73
C ILE A 105 -1.40 4.06 -5.00
N PHE A 106 -0.10 4.01 -5.32
CA PHE A 106 0.89 4.89 -4.71
C PHE A 106 0.60 6.37 -4.99
N THR A 107 0.02 6.67 -6.15
CA THR A 107 -0.41 8.04 -6.49
C THR A 107 -1.48 8.59 -5.56
N LEU A 108 -2.28 7.71 -4.93
CA LEU A 108 -3.25 8.16 -3.92
C LEU A 108 -2.58 8.79 -2.69
N TYR A 109 -1.28 8.55 -2.49
CA TYR A 109 -0.49 9.05 -1.35
C TYR A 109 0.60 10.03 -1.77
N LEU A 110 1.24 9.77 -2.91
CA LEU A 110 2.35 10.57 -3.44
C LEU A 110 1.88 11.77 -4.27
N GLU A 111 0.58 11.84 -4.58
CA GLU A 111 -0.01 12.91 -5.40
C GLU A 111 0.75 13.10 -6.73
N GLY A 112 0.91 14.35 -7.20
CA GLY A 112 1.55 14.68 -8.48
C GLY A 112 3.02 14.24 -8.60
N GLU A 113 3.71 13.98 -7.49
CA GLU A 113 5.14 13.66 -7.44
C GLU A 113 5.46 12.17 -7.72
N THR A 114 4.42 11.34 -7.85
CA THR A 114 4.58 9.88 -8.00
C THR A 114 5.53 9.46 -9.12
N ARG A 115 5.50 10.16 -10.26
CA ARG A 115 6.32 9.80 -11.42
C ARG A 115 7.81 10.08 -11.18
N GLU A 116 8.13 11.17 -10.50
CA GLU A 116 9.50 11.59 -10.22
C GLU A 116 10.10 10.70 -9.14
N ILE A 117 9.38 10.53 -8.02
CA ILE A 117 9.80 9.68 -6.90
C ILE A 117 10.10 8.26 -7.35
N ILE A 118 9.25 7.68 -8.22
CA ILE A 118 9.41 6.28 -8.64
C ILE A 118 10.49 6.10 -9.72
N LYS A 119 10.78 7.15 -10.50
CA LYS A 119 11.90 7.14 -11.45
C LYS A 119 13.24 7.22 -10.73
N GLU A 120 13.30 8.04 -9.69
CA GLU A 120 14.55 8.39 -9.01
C GLU A 120 14.85 7.47 -7.82
N ASN A 121 13.82 6.87 -7.22
CA ASN A 121 13.96 6.08 -6.01
C ASN A 121 13.46 4.64 -6.20
N TYR A 122 14.21 3.70 -5.63
CA TYR A 122 13.86 2.29 -5.68
C TYR A 122 12.79 1.97 -4.61
N LEU A 123 11.55 1.73 -5.06
CA LEU A 123 10.47 1.31 -4.17
C LEU A 123 10.70 -0.11 -3.67
N VAL A 124 10.57 -0.29 -2.36
CA VAL A 124 10.64 -1.59 -1.69
C VAL A 124 9.41 -1.81 -0.82
N LYS A 125 9.16 -3.06 -0.46
CA LYS A 125 8.17 -3.42 0.56
C LYS A 125 8.84 -4.07 1.76
N SER A 126 8.19 -3.93 2.91
CA SER A 126 8.47 -4.70 4.11
C SER A 126 7.20 -5.32 4.65
N ASP A 127 7.28 -6.59 5.05
CA ASP A 127 6.16 -7.29 5.68
C ASP A 127 6.39 -7.35 7.20
N ILE A 128 5.77 -6.43 7.93
CA ILE A 128 5.85 -6.34 9.40
C ILE A 128 4.97 -7.41 10.01
N ARG A 129 5.55 -8.28 10.84
CA ARG A 129 4.86 -9.43 11.44
C ARG A 129 4.72 -9.30 12.94
N GLY A 130 3.69 -9.96 13.47
CA GLY A 130 3.51 -10.14 14.90
C GLY A 130 4.50 -11.18 15.48
N PRO A 131 4.58 -11.28 16.83
CA PRO A 131 5.52 -12.17 17.52
C PRO A 131 5.37 -13.65 17.16
N LEU A 132 4.19 -14.07 16.71
CA LEU A 132 3.86 -15.46 16.40
C LEU A 132 4.04 -15.81 14.91
N GLU A 133 4.67 -14.93 14.11
CA GLU A 133 4.94 -15.17 12.68
C GLU A 133 3.74 -15.68 11.87
N THR A 134 2.54 -15.24 12.25
CA THR A 134 1.30 -15.62 11.57
C THR A 134 1.25 -15.08 10.13
N GLN A 135 0.39 -15.67 9.29
CA GLN A 135 0.16 -15.20 7.92
C GLN A 135 -0.35 -13.75 7.83
N ASP A 136 -0.85 -13.18 8.94
CA ASP A 136 -1.20 -11.78 9.06
C ASP A 136 0.05 -10.90 9.23
N ALA A 137 0.36 -10.12 8.19
CA ALA A 137 1.41 -9.10 8.20
C ALA A 137 0.86 -7.75 7.76
N LEU A 138 1.40 -6.65 8.30
CA LEU A 138 1.22 -5.32 7.73
C LEU A 138 2.25 -5.14 6.62
N ARG A 139 1.80 -4.93 5.38
CA ARG A 139 2.71 -4.60 4.30
C ARG A 139 2.92 -3.10 4.23
N VAL A 140 4.18 -2.68 4.28
CA VAL A 140 4.58 -1.28 4.24
C VAL A 140 5.42 -1.06 3.00
N TYR A 141 5.11 -0.02 2.24
CA TYR A 141 5.82 0.38 1.04
C TYR A 141 6.61 1.65 1.34
N TRP A 142 7.87 1.70 0.92
CA TRP A 142 8.77 2.80 1.23
C TRP A 142 9.91 2.90 0.20
N PHE A 143 10.63 4.02 0.23
CA PHE A 143 11.87 4.23 -0.52
C PHE A 143 12.90 4.94 0.34
N TYR A 144 14.17 4.85 -0.06
CA TYR A 144 15.23 5.67 0.51
C TYR A 144 15.39 6.91 -0.36
N ASP A 145 15.17 8.07 0.24
CA ASP A 145 15.39 9.37 -0.38
C ASP A 145 16.89 9.69 -0.37
N LEU A 146 17.47 9.83 -1.56
CA LEU A 146 18.89 10.09 -1.74
C LEU A 146 19.31 11.50 -1.34
N GLU A 147 18.39 12.47 -1.42
CA GLU A 147 18.67 13.87 -1.13
C GLU A 147 18.66 14.12 0.38
N ASP A 148 17.63 13.60 1.05
CA ASP A 148 17.45 13.80 2.49
C ASP A 148 18.24 12.77 3.33
N GLU A 149 18.62 11.63 2.72
CA GLU A 149 19.14 10.43 3.40
C GLU A 149 18.12 9.83 4.38
N ASN A 150 16.84 9.90 4.04
CA ASN A 150 15.73 9.44 4.87
C ASN A 150 15.04 8.23 4.24
N ILE A 151 14.51 7.34 5.07
CA ILE A 151 13.54 6.34 4.61
C ILE A 151 12.13 6.97 4.68
N LYS A 152 11.46 7.06 3.52
CA LYS A 152 10.11 7.62 3.39
C LYS A 152 9.07 6.51 3.19
N ILE A 153 8.17 6.35 4.15
CA ILE A 153 7.04 5.42 4.09
C ILE A 153 5.91 6.05 3.28
N ILE A 154 5.45 5.35 2.24
CA ILE A 154 4.47 5.88 1.27
C ILE A 154 3.09 5.23 1.36
N CYS A 155 3.01 3.98 1.79
CA CYS A 155 1.73 3.27 1.84
C CYS A 155 1.78 2.15 2.88
N MET A 156 0.71 2.03 3.66
CA MET A 156 0.47 0.94 4.60
C MET A 156 -0.74 0.15 4.12
N ASP A 157 -0.53 -1.14 3.87
CA ASP A 157 -1.49 -2.06 3.27
C ASP A 157 -1.70 -3.29 4.18
N PRO A 158 -2.62 -3.20 5.16
CA PRO A 158 -2.93 -4.33 6.03
C PRO A 158 -3.75 -5.42 5.34
N GLN A 159 -4.34 -5.16 4.17
CA GLN A 159 -5.20 -6.11 3.45
C GLN A 159 -4.48 -6.78 2.26
N HIS A 160 -3.22 -6.42 2.01
CA HIS A 160 -2.40 -6.88 0.89
C HIS A 160 -3.05 -6.61 -0.47
N LEU A 161 -3.82 -5.52 -0.58
CA LEU A 161 -4.52 -5.15 -1.80
C LEU A 161 -3.64 -4.43 -2.81
N VAL A 162 -2.50 -3.84 -2.43
CA VAL A 162 -1.53 -3.27 -3.39
C VAL A 162 -0.95 -4.40 -4.23
N LEU A 163 -0.46 -5.46 -3.58
CA LEU A 163 0.06 -6.66 -4.23
C LEU A 163 -0.66 -7.93 -3.71
N PRO A 164 -1.84 -8.27 -4.27
CA PRO A 164 -2.60 -9.44 -3.86
C PRO A 164 -1.83 -10.73 -4.12
N SER A 165 -1.89 -11.66 -3.17
CA SER A 165 -1.33 -13.00 -3.27
C SER A 165 -2.43 -14.02 -3.57
N LYS A 166 -2.03 -15.18 -4.10
CA LYS A 166 -2.92 -16.35 -4.18
C LYS A 166 -3.03 -16.96 -2.78
N HIS A 167 -4.24 -17.34 -2.38
CA HIS A 167 -4.46 -17.98 -1.09
C HIS A 167 -5.66 -18.94 -1.20
N ASN A 168 -5.61 -20.08 -0.50
CA ASN A 168 -6.69 -21.08 -0.44
C ASN A 168 -7.29 -21.47 -1.81
N GLY A 169 -6.44 -21.69 -2.81
CA GLY A 169 -6.88 -22.07 -4.17
C GLY A 169 -7.46 -20.94 -5.02
N LYS A 170 -7.54 -19.71 -4.49
CA LYS A 170 -8.07 -18.54 -5.20
C LYS A 170 -6.99 -17.79 -5.97
N THR A 171 -7.38 -17.23 -7.11
CA THR A 171 -6.51 -16.36 -7.91
C THR A 171 -6.28 -15.01 -7.21
N LYS A 172 -5.21 -14.30 -7.61
CA LYS A 172 -4.92 -12.94 -7.11
C LYS A 172 -6.11 -11.99 -7.30
N GLU A 173 -6.82 -12.11 -8.43
CA GLU A 173 -7.98 -11.27 -8.75
C GLU A 173 -9.17 -11.57 -7.86
N GLN A 174 -9.47 -12.85 -7.63
CA GLN A 174 -10.54 -13.26 -6.71
C GLN A 174 -10.24 -12.78 -5.29
N MET A 175 -9.02 -13.02 -4.80
CA MET A 175 -8.60 -12.56 -3.46
C MET A 175 -8.75 -11.04 -3.33
N LYS A 176 -8.31 -10.28 -4.34
CA LYS A 176 -8.45 -8.81 -4.35
C LYS A 176 -9.91 -8.37 -4.22
N ILE A 177 -10.79 -8.93 -5.06
CA ILE A 177 -12.21 -8.54 -5.09
C ILE A 177 -12.89 -8.90 -3.78
N GLU A 178 -12.68 -10.12 -3.29
CA GLU A 178 -13.28 -10.61 -2.04
C GLU A 178 -12.80 -9.81 -0.84
N THR A 179 -11.48 -9.66 -0.65
CA THR A 179 -10.91 -8.91 0.48
C THR A 179 -11.34 -7.44 0.46
N PHE A 180 -11.38 -6.80 -0.72
CA PHE A 180 -11.88 -5.44 -0.87
C PHE A 180 -13.35 -5.33 -0.45
N ASN A 181 -14.22 -6.20 -0.96
CA ASN A 181 -15.64 -6.18 -0.66
C ASN A 181 -15.91 -6.50 0.81
N GLU A 182 -15.22 -7.49 1.38
CA GLU A 182 -15.32 -7.85 2.80
C GLU A 182 -14.97 -6.63 3.68
N THR A 183 -13.84 -5.98 3.40
CA THR A 183 -13.40 -4.82 4.18
C THR A 183 -14.38 -3.66 4.03
N VAL A 184 -14.80 -3.33 2.81
CA VAL A 184 -15.69 -2.18 2.55
C VAL A 184 -17.08 -2.36 3.15
N ASN A 185 -17.62 -3.59 3.14
CA ASN A 185 -18.95 -3.91 3.64
C ASN A 185 -18.98 -4.22 5.15
N SER A 186 -17.83 -4.32 5.80
CA SER A 186 -17.72 -4.48 7.24
C SER A 186 -17.76 -3.14 7.98
N LYS A 187 -18.03 -3.18 9.30
CA LYS A 187 -17.67 -2.07 10.17
C LYS A 187 -16.14 -1.96 10.18
N LYS A 188 -15.61 -0.77 9.92
CA LYS A 188 -14.18 -0.56 9.66
C LYS A 188 -13.68 0.70 10.35
N HIS A 189 -12.38 0.72 10.67
CA HIS A 189 -11.70 1.87 11.27
C HIS A 189 -10.53 2.33 10.43
N CYS A 190 -10.27 3.63 10.48
CA CYS A 190 -9.08 4.23 9.91
C CYS A 190 -7.83 3.81 10.69
N ILE A 191 -6.75 3.51 9.98
CA ILE A 191 -5.47 3.14 10.62
C ILE A 191 -4.85 4.30 11.41
N SER A 192 -5.20 5.55 11.09
CA SER A 192 -4.72 6.75 11.81
C SER A 192 -5.00 6.69 13.31
N LYS A 193 -6.08 6.01 13.72
CA LYS A 193 -6.45 5.80 15.13
C LYS A 193 -5.32 5.17 15.94
N TYR A 194 -4.48 4.35 15.30
CA TYR A 194 -3.36 3.66 15.95
C TYR A 194 -2.07 4.48 16.00
N PHE A 195 -2.06 5.66 15.37
CA PHE A 195 -0.96 6.64 15.39
C PHE A 195 -1.29 7.86 16.27
N GLN A 196 -2.56 8.10 16.60
CA GLN A 196 -3.01 9.31 17.32
C GLN A 196 -2.84 9.26 18.85
N ASN A 197 -2.67 8.07 19.44
CA ASN A 197 -2.75 7.88 20.89
C ASN A 197 -1.42 7.96 21.64
N LYS A 198 -0.34 8.42 21.01
CA LYS A 198 0.97 8.49 21.68
C LYS A 198 1.58 9.87 21.54
N LYS A 199 1.84 10.47 22.71
CA LYS A 199 2.82 11.54 22.88
C LYS A 199 4.20 10.92 22.62
N SER A 200 4.57 10.75 21.36
CA SER A 200 5.92 10.40 20.97
C SER A 200 6.18 11.08 19.65
N SER A 201 7.19 11.94 19.64
CA SER A 201 7.71 12.67 18.48
C SER A 201 7.61 11.82 17.21
N ASN A 202 7.16 12.41 16.12
CA ASN A 202 7.14 11.83 14.77
C ASN A 202 8.56 11.55 14.20
N THR A 203 9.55 11.40 15.07
CA THR A 203 10.97 11.46 14.77
C THR A 203 11.71 10.48 15.64
N ILE A 204 12.24 9.44 14.99
CA ILE A 204 13.19 8.49 15.58
C ILE A 204 14.55 8.80 14.95
N TYR A 205 15.40 9.52 15.68
CA TYR A 205 16.80 9.69 15.32
C TYR A 205 17.52 8.36 15.52
N ILE A 206 18.16 7.86 14.48
CA ILE A 206 19.00 6.66 14.57
C ILE A 206 20.42 7.15 14.91
N THR A 207 20.93 6.76 16.08
CA THR A 207 22.33 6.97 16.50
C THR A 207 23.27 5.97 15.86
#